data_AF-A0A948KGK1-F1
#
_entry.id   AF-A0A948KGK1-F1
#
_cell.length_a   1.000
_cell.length_b   1.000
_cell.length_c   1.000
_cell.angle_alpha   90.00
_cell.angle_beta   90.00
_cell.angle_gamma   90.00
#
_symmetry.space_group_name_H-M   'P 1'
#
loop_
_entity.id
_entity.type
_entity.pdbx_description
1 polymer ?
#
loop_
_entity_poly.entity_id
_entity_poly.type
_entity_poly.pdbx_seq_one_letter_code
_entity_poly.pdbx_strand_id
1 'polypeptide(L)'
;MPLRDVYAQKALSQIPRLLSLQDRNPYSPTYGCFKRTYWLDKTVDFPDALPQFGVLSLTLAYNHDMPGNFYKDQEKMREWILAGMKYWTKIQHRDGSFDEFYPNEHGWTGPTGFLLYAMLKSYIILNERGEFPADLCDEFFEACRKAARYIIKWDEHGVLANHHAMGVLPVFYAFHVLGDEELR
;
A
#
# COMPACT_ATOMS: atom_id res chain seq x y z
N MET A 1 -9.77 19.86 24.28
CA MET A 1 -9.92 19.29 22.93
C MET A 1 -10.10 17.78 23.09
N PRO A 2 -11.16 17.15 22.54
CA PRO A 2 -11.37 15.71 22.58
C PRO A 2 -10.15 14.94 22.02
N LEU A 3 -9.87 13.73 22.52
CA LEU A 3 -8.76 12.91 22.03
C LEU A 3 -8.84 12.65 20.52
N ARG A 4 -10.05 12.43 19.98
CA ARG A 4 -10.31 12.28 18.54
C ARG A 4 -9.72 13.42 17.72
N ASP A 5 -9.94 14.65 18.16
CA ASP A 5 -9.51 15.86 17.45
C ASP A 5 -7.98 15.99 17.48
N VAL A 6 -7.34 15.64 18.60
CA VAL A 6 -5.88 15.65 18.73
C VAL A 6 -5.24 14.65 17.77
N TYR A 7 -5.78 13.42 17.68
CA TYR A 7 -5.28 12.42 16.73
C TYR A 7 -5.51 12.84 15.28
N ALA A 8 -6.70 13.36 14.95
CA ALA A 8 -7.03 13.86 13.63
C ALA A 8 -6.07 14.99 13.22
N GLN A 9 -5.88 16.01 14.06
CA GLN A 9 -4.98 17.12 13.79
C GLN A 9 -3.55 16.64 13.55
N LYS A 10 -3.03 15.73 14.40
CA LYS A 10 -1.67 15.18 14.24
C LYS A 10 -1.54 14.38 12.95
N ALA A 11 -2.48 13.48 12.64
CA ALA A 11 -2.44 12.67 11.42
C ALA A 11 -2.57 13.53 10.15
N LEU A 12 -3.56 14.42 10.09
CA LEU A 12 -3.83 15.27 8.93
C LEU A 12 -2.69 16.24 8.65
N SER A 13 -1.98 16.71 9.68
CA SER A 13 -0.79 17.55 9.52
C SER A 13 0.37 16.87 8.78
N GLN A 14 0.37 15.53 8.71
CA GLN A 14 1.41 14.76 8.05
C GLN A 14 1.10 14.45 6.58
N ILE A 15 -0.17 14.58 6.15
CA ILE A 15 -0.57 14.29 4.77
C ILE A 15 0.19 15.15 3.74
N PRO A 16 0.48 16.45 3.95
CA PRO A 16 1.28 17.22 2.99
C PRO A 16 2.71 16.68 2.81
N ARG A 17 3.32 16.21 3.90
CA ARG A 17 4.64 15.56 3.88
C ARG A 17 4.57 14.21 3.17
N LEU A 18 3.55 13.41 3.44
CA LEU A 18 3.36 12.14 2.75
C LEU A 18 3.15 12.33 1.25
N LEU A 19 2.33 13.32 0.89
CA LEU A 19 2.11 13.71 -0.50
C LEU A 19 3.43 14.12 -1.15
N SER A 20 4.29 14.90 -0.49
CA SER A 20 5.59 15.31 -1.07
C SER A 20 6.56 14.15 -1.33
N LEU A 21 6.33 12.98 -0.71
CA LEU A 21 7.09 11.78 -0.98
C LEU A 21 6.66 11.06 -2.26
N GLN A 22 5.42 11.27 -2.72
CA GLN A 22 4.86 10.62 -3.90
C GLN A 22 5.21 11.36 -5.19
N ASP A 23 5.61 10.61 -6.23
CA ASP A 23 5.63 11.09 -7.60
C ASP A 23 4.20 11.22 -8.11
N ARG A 24 3.76 12.47 -8.31
CA ARG A 24 2.39 12.80 -8.74
C ARG A 24 2.32 13.30 -10.17
N ASN A 25 3.39 13.16 -10.97
CA ASN A 25 3.39 13.52 -12.37
C ASN A 25 2.94 12.32 -13.24
N PRO A 26 1.76 12.36 -13.89
CA PRO A 26 1.25 11.23 -14.67
C PRO A 26 2.11 10.86 -15.88
N TYR A 27 2.99 11.76 -16.33
CA TYR A 27 3.94 11.50 -17.41
C TYR A 27 5.27 10.92 -16.93
N SER A 28 5.46 10.79 -15.61
CA SER A 28 6.67 10.22 -15.04
C SER A 28 6.67 8.70 -15.15
N PRO A 29 7.80 8.06 -15.50
CA PRO A 29 7.92 6.60 -15.45
C PRO A 29 7.72 6.03 -14.04
N THR A 30 7.89 6.85 -13.00
CA THR A 30 7.73 6.49 -11.60
C THR A 30 6.45 7.03 -10.97
N TYR A 31 5.46 7.46 -11.76
CA TYR A 31 4.17 7.94 -11.26
C TYR A 31 3.56 6.97 -10.24
N GLY A 32 3.28 7.47 -9.03
CA GLY A 32 2.80 6.71 -7.89
C GLY A 32 3.88 6.25 -6.89
N CYS A 33 5.17 6.36 -7.21
CA CYS A 33 6.28 6.01 -6.31
C CYS A 33 6.34 6.92 -5.08
N PHE A 34 6.34 6.37 -3.87
CA PHE A 34 6.50 7.13 -2.62
C PHE A 34 7.97 7.29 -2.19
N LYS A 35 8.94 6.74 -2.94
CA LYS A 35 10.36 6.89 -2.63
C LYS A 35 10.95 8.13 -3.30
N ARG A 36 10.78 9.31 -2.69
CA ARG A 36 11.31 10.59 -3.20
C ARG A 36 12.82 10.58 -3.50
N THR A 37 13.59 9.90 -2.66
CA THR A 37 15.03 9.76 -2.86
C THR A 37 15.39 9.01 -4.14
N TYR A 38 14.48 8.16 -4.65
CA TYR A 38 14.62 7.44 -5.91
C TYR A 38 14.05 8.22 -7.10
N TRP A 39 12.81 8.71 -7.02
CA TRP A 39 12.17 9.33 -8.19
C TRP A 39 12.58 10.79 -8.44
N LEU A 40 12.89 11.55 -7.38
CA LEU A 40 13.24 12.97 -7.48
C LEU A 40 14.72 13.24 -7.19
N ASP A 41 15.19 12.85 -6.00
CA ASP A 41 16.52 13.28 -5.55
C ASP A 41 17.66 12.48 -6.20
N LYS A 42 17.35 11.29 -6.74
CA LYS A 42 18.31 10.37 -7.38
C LYS A 42 19.50 10.02 -6.48
N THR A 43 19.26 9.88 -5.18
CA THR A 43 20.29 9.54 -4.18
C THR A 43 20.36 8.04 -3.88
N VAL A 44 19.43 7.25 -4.42
CA VAL A 44 19.42 5.78 -4.36
C VAL A 44 19.10 5.20 -5.75
N ASP A 45 19.64 4.03 -6.05
CA ASP A 45 19.52 3.40 -7.37
C ASP A 45 18.28 2.49 -7.52
N PHE A 46 17.57 2.22 -6.43
CA PHE A 46 16.33 1.43 -6.44
C PHE A 46 15.29 2.00 -5.47
N PRO A 47 13.99 1.79 -5.73
CA PRO A 47 12.94 2.12 -4.78
C PRO A 47 12.64 0.90 -3.91
N ASP A 48 12.98 0.93 -2.61
CA ASP A 48 12.31 0.05 -1.66
C ASP A 48 10.80 0.28 -1.69
N ALA A 49 10.05 -0.79 -1.47
CA ALA A 49 8.61 -0.80 -1.65
C ALA A 49 7.86 -0.27 -0.42
N LEU A 50 8.47 -0.28 0.77
CA LEU A 50 7.80 0.12 2.01
C LEU A 50 7.12 1.49 1.98
N PRO A 51 7.69 2.54 1.38
CA PRO A 51 7.02 3.84 1.27
C PRO A 51 5.65 3.78 0.61
N GLN A 52 5.35 2.76 -0.20
CA GLN A 52 4.04 2.58 -0.80
C GLN A 52 2.91 2.36 0.23
N PHE A 53 3.22 2.10 1.51
CA PHE A 53 2.27 2.19 2.61
C PHE A 53 1.51 3.52 2.69
N GLY A 54 2.09 4.58 2.14
CA GLY A 54 1.45 5.88 2.02
C GLY A 54 0.06 5.81 1.40
N VAL A 55 -0.19 4.85 0.50
CA VAL A 55 -1.50 4.60 -0.12
C VAL A 55 -2.61 4.47 0.91
N LEU A 56 -2.43 3.65 1.96
CA LEU A 56 -3.46 3.47 2.99
C LEU A 56 -3.71 4.74 3.77
N SER A 57 -2.66 5.50 4.10
CA SER A 57 -2.79 6.76 4.84
C SER A 57 -3.57 7.80 4.02
N LEU A 58 -3.29 7.92 2.72
CA LEU A 58 -4.05 8.78 1.82
C LEU A 58 -5.50 8.30 1.70
N THR A 59 -5.73 6.98 1.63
CA THR A 59 -7.09 6.40 1.52
C THR A 59 -7.93 6.67 2.76
N LEU A 60 -7.35 6.55 3.96
CA LEU A 60 -8.03 6.87 5.21
C LEU A 60 -8.37 8.36 5.31
N ALA A 61 -7.44 9.24 4.92
CA ALA A 61 -7.68 10.68 4.85
C ALA A 61 -8.75 11.05 3.81
N TYR A 62 -8.81 10.32 2.70
CA TYR A 62 -9.82 10.53 1.67
C TYR A 62 -11.23 10.06 2.09
N ASN A 63 -11.32 8.96 2.84
CA ASN A 63 -12.59 8.34 3.17
C ASN A 63 -13.28 8.92 4.42
N HIS A 64 -12.51 9.16 5.50
CA HIS A 64 -13.12 9.38 6.82
C HIS A 64 -13.44 10.86 7.11
N ASP A 65 -14.61 11.09 7.69
CA ASP A 65 -14.95 12.37 8.30
C ASP A 65 -14.21 12.56 9.63
N MET A 66 -13.08 13.26 9.57
CA MET A 66 -12.23 13.59 10.71
C MET A 66 -12.21 15.12 10.92
N PRO A 67 -12.14 15.60 12.17
CA PRO A 67 -12.05 17.03 12.46
C PRO A 67 -10.94 17.72 11.66
N GLY A 68 -11.31 18.73 10.86
CA GLY A 68 -10.37 19.50 10.03
C GLY A 68 -9.85 18.79 8.77
N ASN A 69 -10.46 17.66 8.38
CA ASN A 69 -10.05 16.89 7.22
C ASN A 69 -10.56 17.50 5.90
N PHE A 70 -9.71 18.29 5.26
CA PHE A 70 -10.01 18.84 3.93
C PHE A 70 -9.70 17.88 2.77
N TYR A 71 -9.07 16.72 3.04
CA TYR A 71 -8.74 15.71 2.03
C TYR A 71 -9.92 14.80 1.68
N LYS A 72 -10.95 14.79 2.54
CA LYS A 72 -12.15 13.98 2.34
C LYS A 72 -12.79 14.30 1.00
N ASP A 73 -13.11 13.25 0.25
CA ASP A 73 -13.80 13.32 -1.06
C ASP A 73 -13.06 14.14 -2.14
N GLN A 74 -11.80 14.54 -1.91
CA GLN A 74 -11.01 15.27 -2.92
C GLN A 74 -10.61 14.34 -4.07
N GLU A 75 -11.03 14.66 -5.29
CA GLU A 75 -10.76 13.84 -6.47
C GLU A 75 -9.25 13.58 -6.69
N LYS A 76 -8.41 14.59 -6.42
CA LYS A 76 -6.96 14.44 -6.51
C LYS A 76 -6.40 13.42 -5.54
N MET A 77 -6.98 13.29 -4.35
CA MET A 77 -6.57 12.24 -3.40
C MET A 77 -6.86 10.86 -4.00
N ARG A 78 -8.05 10.66 -4.56
CA ARG A 78 -8.41 9.40 -5.25
C ARG A 78 -7.43 9.09 -6.38
N GLU A 79 -7.13 10.05 -7.24
CA GLU A 79 -6.15 9.90 -8.34
C GLU A 79 -4.79 9.43 -7.82
N TRP A 80 -4.28 10.07 -6.77
CA TRP A 80 -2.98 9.74 -6.18
C TRP A 80 -2.96 8.42 -5.42
N ILE A 81 -4.06 8.04 -4.77
CA ILE A 81 -4.22 6.71 -4.17
C ILE A 81 -4.10 5.64 -5.25
N LEU A 82 -4.87 5.77 -6.35
CA LEU A 82 -4.87 4.81 -7.45
C LEU A 82 -3.51 4.74 -8.15
N ALA A 83 -2.83 5.89 -8.32
CA ALA A 83 -1.46 5.92 -8.84
C ALA A 83 -0.49 5.11 -7.96
N GLY A 84 -0.59 5.25 -6.64
CA GLY A 84 0.23 4.48 -5.70
C GLY A 84 -0.05 2.98 -5.72
N MET A 85 -1.33 2.58 -5.82
CA MET A 85 -1.75 1.18 -5.97
C MET A 85 -1.22 0.59 -7.28
N LYS A 86 -1.33 1.33 -8.39
CA LYS A 86 -0.80 0.91 -9.70
C LYS A 86 0.73 0.89 -9.77
N TYR A 87 1.42 1.72 -8.98
CA TYR A 87 2.87 1.64 -8.89
C TYR A 87 3.30 0.39 -8.11
N TRP A 88 2.56 0.05 -7.04
CA TRP A 88 2.82 -1.14 -6.25
C TRP A 88 2.76 -2.43 -7.09
N THR A 89 1.79 -2.58 -7.99
CA THR A 89 1.71 -3.76 -8.88
C THR A 89 2.92 -3.89 -9.81
N LYS A 90 3.55 -2.77 -10.19
CA LYS A 90 4.69 -2.74 -11.13
C LYS A 90 6.03 -3.08 -10.50
N ILE A 91 6.20 -2.82 -9.20
CA ILE A 91 7.46 -3.06 -8.49
C ILE A 91 7.51 -4.45 -7.83
N GLN A 92 6.45 -5.25 -7.98
CA GLN A 92 6.39 -6.60 -7.44
C GLN A 92 7.33 -7.54 -8.21
N HIS A 93 8.05 -8.38 -7.48
CA HIS A 93 8.83 -9.47 -8.08
C HIS A 93 7.93 -10.54 -8.69
N ARG A 94 8.51 -11.37 -9.57
CA ARG A 94 7.75 -12.44 -10.26
C ARG A 94 7.12 -13.46 -9.31
N ASP A 95 7.74 -13.69 -8.17
CA ASP A 95 7.26 -14.60 -7.13
C ASP A 95 6.24 -13.96 -6.16
N GLY A 96 5.99 -12.66 -6.30
CA GLY A 96 5.02 -11.91 -5.50
C GLY A 96 5.60 -11.06 -4.38
N SER A 97 6.91 -11.13 -4.13
CA SER A 97 7.55 -10.41 -3.05
C SER A 97 7.94 -8.98 -3.43
N PHE A 98 8.48 -8.25 -2.45
CA PHE A 98 8.95 -6.87 -2.57
C PHE A 98 10.26 -6.68 -1.82
N ASP A 99 11.02 -5.65 -2.18
CA ASP A 99 12.28 -5.30 -1.51
C ASP A 99 12.08 -4.15 -0.49
N GLU A 100 12.79 -4.21 0.64
CA GLU A 100 12.83 -3.22 1.73
C GLU A 100 14.23 -2.61 1.92
N PHE A 101 15.29 -3.42 2.01
CA PHE A 101 16.65 -2.95 2.32
C PHE A 101 17.62 -3.07 1.15
N TYR A 102 17.55 -4.16 0.40
CA TYR A 102 18.46 -4.46 -0.70
C TYR A 102 17.72 -4.87 -1.97
N PRO A 103 18.27 -4.59 -3.16
CA PRO A 103 17.71 -5.09 -4.42
C PRO A 103 17.68 -6.62 -4.47
N ASN A 104 16.55 -7.18 -4.87
CA ASN A 104 16.31 -8.62 -5.00
C ASN A 104 16.47 -9.39 -3.67
N GLU A 105 16.06 -8.79 -2.55
CA GLU A 105 16.04 -9.48 -1.27
C GLU A 105 14.78 -10.33 -1.07
N HIS A 106 13.70 -10.02 -1.80
CA HIS A 106 12.43 -10.73 -1.70
C HIS A 106 11.90 -10.79 -0.25
N GLY A 107 11.71 -9.64 0.38
CA GLY A 107 11.31 -9.56 1.79
C GLY A 107 9.95 -10.22 2.06
N TRP A 108 9.83 -10.90 3.20
CA TRP A 108 8.63 -11.65 3.60
C TRP A 108 7.54 -10.75 4.18
N THR A 109 7.18 -10.88 5.45
CA THR A 109 6.09 -10.11 6.06
C THR A 109 6.42 -8.62 6.21
N GLY A 110 7.71 -8.26 6.21
CA GLY A 110 8.23 -6.88 6.22
C GLY A 110 7.72 -6.04 5.05
N PRO A 111 8.22 -6.17 3.82
CA PRO A 111 7.64 -5.41 2.71
C PRO A 111 6.38 -6.07 2.12
N THR A 112 6.32 -7.39 2.00
CA THR A 112 5.24 -8.06 1.24
C THR A 112 3.92 -8.11 2.01
N GLY A 113 3.90 -8.61 3.24
CA GLY A 113 2.66 -8.75 4.02
C GLY A 113 2.03 -7.40 4.37
N PHE A 114 2.87 -6.51 4.82
CA PHE A 114 2.54 -5.14 5.21
C PHE A 114 1.95 -4.33 4.05
N LEU A 115 2.57 -4.36 2.87
CA LEU A 115 2.00 -3.71 1.69
C LEU A 115 0.74 -4.40 1.19
N LEU A 116 0.69 -5.74 1.18
CA LEU A 116 -0.52 -6.48 0.81
C LEU A 116 -1.72 -6.05 1.65
N TYR A 117 -1.53 -5.93 2.98
CA TYR A 117 -2.57 -5.41 3.88
C TYR A 117 -2.98 -3.99 3.49
N ALA A 118 -2.02 -3.07 3.31
CA ALA A 118 -2.30 -1.69 2.97
C ALA A 118 -3.13 -1.56 1.69
N MET A 119 -2.74 -2.31 0.66
CA MET A 119 -3.40 -2.33 -0.64
C MET A 119 -4.81 -2.91 -0.57
N LEU A 120 -4.99 -4.05 0.11
CA LEU A 120 -6.31 -4.67 0.27
C LEU A 120 -7.26 -3.81 1.09
N LYS A 121 -6.79 -3.18 2.17
CA LYS A 121 -7.61 -2.24 2.95
C LYS A 121 -8.01 -1.02 2.13
N SER A 122 -7.08 -0.48 1.34
CA SER A 122 -7.39 0.63 0.43
C SER A 122 -8.40 0.23 -0.65
N TYR A 123 -8.24 -0.97 -1.23
CA TYR A 123 -9.18 -1.53 -2.19
C TYR A 123 -10.59 -1.65 -1.58
N ILE A 124 -10.73 -2.26 -0.39
CA ILE A 124 -12.03 -2.43 0.27
C ILE A 124 -12.73 -1.08 0.42
N ILE A 125 -12.03 -0.06 0.92
CA ILE A 125 -12.59 1.28 1.11
C ILE A 125 -13.05 1.89 -0.21
N LEU A 126 -12.23 1.82 -1.27
CA LEU A 126 -12.59 2.37 -2.58
C LEU A 126 -13.70 1.57 -3.27
N ASN A 127 -13.73 0.26 -3.08
CA ASN A 127 -14.74 -0.62 -3.63
C ASN A 127 -16.11 -0.41 -2.98
N GLU A 128 -16.17 -0.25 -1.64
CA GLU A 128 -17.39 0.11 -0.92
C GLU A 128 -17.97 1.46 -1.38
N ARG A 129 -17.11 2.37 -1.82
CA ARG A 129 -17.50 3.66 -2.41
C ARG A 129 -17.89 3.58 -3.89
N GLY A 130 -17.67 2.44 -4.56
CA GLY A 130 -17.86 2.30 -6.01
C GLY A 130 -16.85 3.08 -6.85
N GLU A 131 -15.67 3.34 -6.30
CA GLU A 131 -14.64 4.22 -6.88
C GLU A 131 -13.37 3.48 -7.30
N PHE A 132 -13.30 2.16 -7.07
CA PHE A 132 -12.18 1.35 -7.56
C PHE A 132 -12.35 1.05 -9.06
N PRO A 133 -11.35 1.36 -9.90
CA PRO A 133 -11.55 1.34 -11.34
C PRO A 133 -11.40 -0.07 -11.93
N ALA A 134 -12.31 -0.41 -12.85
CA ALA A 134 -12.40 -1.76 -13.42
C ALA A 134 -11.14 -2.17 -14.22
N ASP A 135 -10.46 -1.21 -14.85
CA ASP A 135 -9.23 -1.46 -15.62
C ASP A 135 -8.00 -1.78 -14.77
N LEU A 136 -8.07 -1.53 -13.45
CA LEU A 136 -7.01 -1.89 -12.50
C LEU A 136 -7.27 -3.24 -11.80
N CYS A 137 -8.51 -3.74 -11.81
CA CYS A 137 -8.91 -4.93 -11.05
C CYS A 137 -8.04 -6.15 -11.32
N ASP A 138 -7.86 -6.54 -12.59
CA ASP A 138 -7.15 -7.77 -12.94
C ASP A 138 -5.68 -7.72 -12.50
N GLU A 139 -4.98 -6.62 -12.83
CA GLU A 139 -3.58 -6.41 -12.45
C GLU A 139 -3.42 -6.38 -10.92
N PHE A 140 -4.32 -5.68 -10.23
CA PHE A 140 -4.31 -5.54 -8.78
C PHE A 140 -4.54 -6.87 -8.06
N PHE A 141 -5.59 -7.61 -8.44
CA PHE A 141 -5.92 -8.88 -7.80
C PHE A 141 -4.88 -9.96 -8.06
N GLU A 142 -4.26 -9.97 -9.25
CA GLU A 142 -3.14 -10.88 -9.50
C GLU A 142 -1.92 -10.53 -8.64
N ALA A 143 -1.61 -9.25 -8.46
CA ALA A 143 -0.54 -8.84 -7.55
C ALA A 143 -0.85 -9.24 -6.09
N CYS A 144 -2.09 -9.07 -5.63
CA CYS A 144 -2.52 -9.52 -4.31
C CYS A 144 -2.38 -11.04 -4.13
N ARG A 145 -2.79 -11.82 -5.14
CA ARG A 145 -2.70 -13.29 -5.11
C ARG A 145 -1.24 -13.77 -5.03
N LYS A 146 -0.35 -13.18 -5.84
CA LYS A 146 1.08 -13.51 -5.79
C LYS A 146 1.70 -13.19 -4.44
N ALA A 147 1.41 -12.01 -3.88
CA ALA A 147 1.91 -11.62 -2.57
C ALA A 147 1.41 -12.56 -1.47
N ALA A 148 0.12 -12.93 -1.48
CA ALA A 148 -0.45 -13.87 -0.51
C ALA A 148 0.21 -15.26 -0.62
N ARG A 149 0.34 -15.80 -1.84
CA ARG A 149 1.04 -17.07 -2.09
C ARG A 149 2.50 -17.03 -1.66
N TYR A 150 3.19 -15.92 -1.86
CA TYR A 150 4.56 -15.72 -1.39
C TYR A 150 4.64 -15.85 0.13
N ILE A 151 3.74 -15.17 0.85
CA ILE A 151 3.68 -15.18 2.32
C ILE A 151 3.38 -16.58 2.85
N ILE A 152 2.45 -17.32 2.22
CA ILE A 152 2.09 -18.69 2.63
C ILE A 152 3.26 -19.66 2.40
N LYS A 153 3.96 -19.52 1.27
CA LYS A 153 5.00 -20.46 0.85
C LYS A 153 6.27 -20.35 1.68
N TRP A 154 6.60 -19.15 2.14
CA TRP A 154 7.84 -18.85 2.83
C TRP A 154 7.61 -18.53 4.30
N ASP A 155 8.67 -18.66 5.09
CA ASP A 155 8.72 -18.26 6.49
C ASP A 155 10.07 -17.58 6.74
N GLU A 156 10.16 -16.81 7.81
CA GLU A 156 11.43 -16.21 8.20
C GLU A 156 12.33 -17.20 8.96
N HIS A 157 13.60 -16.85 9.09
CA HIS A 157 14.53 -17.61 9.91
C HIS A 157 14.31 -17.31 11.38
N GLY A 158 13.77 -18.29 12.11
CA GLY A 158 13.45 -18.18 13.54
C GLY A 158 11.94 -18.10 13.77
N VAL A 159 11.53 -17.99 15.04
CA VAL A 159 10.11 -17.85 15.40
C VAL A 159 9.91 -16.48 16.04
N LEU A 160 9.46 -15.50 15.26
CA LEU A 160 8.98 -14.22 15.77
C LEU A 160 7.46 -14.19 15.64
N ALA A 161 6.77 -14.54 16.72
CA ALA A 161 5.31 -14.71 16.71
C ALA A 161 4.55 -13.46 16.19
N ASN A 162 5.12 -12.26 16.38
CA ASN A 162 4.57 -11.02 15.82
C ASN A 162 4.62 -10.97 14.29
N HIS A 163 5.64 -11.54 13.65
CA HIS A 163 5.73 -11.60 12.19
C HIS A 163 4.77 -12.63 11.60
N HIS A 164 4.55 -13.75 12.30
CA HIS A 164 3.50 -14.69 11.91
C HIS A 164 2.12 -14.02 11.94
N ALA A 165 1.82 -13.21 12.96
CA ALA A 165 0.61 -12.39 12.98
C ALA A 165 0.57 -11.38 11.83
N MET A 166 1.71 -10.77 11.48
CA MET A 166 1.83 -9.88 10.31
C MET A 166 1.64 -10.60 8.97
N GLY A 167 1.89 -11.89 8.88
CA GLY A 167 1.65 -12.70 7.67
C GLY A 167 0.21 -13.17 7.56
N VAL A 168 -0.38 -13.63 8.66
CA VAL A 168 -1.76 -14.15 8.68
C VAL A 168 -2.78 -13.06 8.31
N LEU A 169 -2.63 -11.85 8.85
CA LEU A 169 -3.58 -10.76 8.61
C LEU A 169 -3.77 -10.43 7.11
N PRO A 170 -2.73 -10.08 6.33
CA PRO A 170 -2.88 -9.78 4.91
C PRO A 170 -3.37 -10.97 4.10
N VAL A 171 -2.96 -12.21 4.44
CA VAL A 171 -3.45 -13.42 3.75
C VAL A 171 -4.95 -13.60 4.00
N PHE A 172 -5.42 -13.41 5.23
CA PHE A 172 -6.85 -13.43 5.55
C PHE A 172 -7.65 -12.38 4.75
N TYR A 173 -7.13 -11.16 4.64
CA TYR A 173 -7.75 -10.13 3.80
C TYR A 173 -7.75 -10.53 2.33
N ALA A 174 -6.68 -11.16 1.83
CA ALA A 174 -6.58 -11.61 0.45
C ALA A 174 -7.61 -12.71 0.16
N PHE A 175 -7.73 -13.71 1.04
CA PHE A 175 -8.78 -14.73 0.97
C PHE A 175 -10.17 -14.09 0.91
N HIS A 176 -10.46 -13.14 1.80
CA HIS A 176 -11.78 -12.51 1.87
C HIS A 176 -12.12 -11.67 0.63
N VAL A 177 -11.13 -10.96 0.08
CA VAL A 177 -11.33 -10.10 -1.10
C VAL A 177 -11.38 -10.93 -2.39
N LEU A 178 -10.53 -11.95 -2.52
CA LEU A 178 -10.38 -12.72 -3.75
C LEU A 178 -11.31 -13.93 -3.84
N GLY A 179 -11.79 -14.45 -2.70
CA GLY A 179 -12.58 -15.70 -2.64
C GLY A 179 -11.80 -16.94 -3.10
N ASP A 180 -10.47 -16.90 -3.02
CA ASP A 180 -9.56 -17.95 -3.50
C ASP A 180 -9.27 -18.94 -2.37
N GLU A 181 -9.87 -20.14 -2.42
CA GLU A 181 -9.74 -21.17 -1.38
C GLU A 181 -8.30 -21.68 -1.18
N GLU A 182 -7.38 -21.45 -2.13
CA GLU A 182 -5.95 -21.75 -1.92
C GLU A 182 -5.30 -20.86 -0.86
N LEU A 183 -5.93 -19.74 -0.49
CA LEU A 183 -5.42 -18.77 0.48
C LEU A 183 -5.98 -18.95 1.89
N ARG A 184 -6.80 -19.99 2.12
CA ARG A 184 -7.45 -20.27 3.40
C ARG A 184 -6.51 -20.91 4.41
#